data_AF-A0A9P9MPZ9-F1
#
_entry.id   AF-A0A9P9MPZ9-F1
#
_cell.length_a   1.000
_cell.length_b   1.000
_cell.length_c   1.000
_cell.angle_alpha   90.00
_cell.angle_beta   90.00
_cell.angle_gamma   90.00
#
_symmetry.space_group_name_H-M   'P 1'
#
loop_
_entity.id
_entity.type
_entity.pdbx_description
1 polymer ?
#
loop_
_entity_poly.entity_id
_entity_poly.type
_entity_poly.pdbx_seq_one_letter_code
_entity_poly.pdbx_strand_id
1 'polypeptide(L)'
;MKLDQLEKISSSGESPQEHTNIWEQHALHMQQRYLATGLPNFAIETKLAFQKKAFDTHLNRESQLRKAYEDTANLPLDCIRKGVTSTWNTVLVTTQFSEHSMWELSSTQLWRYFSGGISWNLPQWVPRGILRIETMSSSSRIFFDFGARIFSTRHVSLPSTCSTHSFFTHAKCHETGADVTFGIAFLAGGFVEVHFPAEVIVKPDSGCNVDTIVETVVGLTGLYVGPVA
;
A
#
# COMPACT_ATOMS: atom_id res chain seq x y z
N MET A 1 -12.23 2.50 -16.48
CA MET A 1 -12.94 2.64 -15.18
C MET A 1 -13.45 4.07 -15.04
N LYS A 2 -14.73 4.30 -14.73
CA LYS A 2 -15.30 5.65 -14.57
C LYS A 2 -14.92 6.21 -13.19
N LEU A 3 -14.62 7.51 -13.09
CA LEU A 3 -14.32 8.20 -11.81
C LEU A 3 -15.38 7.91 -10.73
N ASP A 4 -16.64 7.74 -11.14
CA ASP A 4 -17.78 7.44 -10.26
C ASP A 4 -17.64 6.14 -9.44
N GLN A 5 -16.79 5.19 -9.85
CA GLN A 5 -16.50 3.97 -9.08
C GLN A 5 -15.41 4.16 -8.02
N LEU A 6 -14.52 5.14 -8.20
CA LEU A 6 -13.45 5.47 -7.25
C LEU A 6 -13.93 6.36 -6.10
N GLU A 7 -14.89 7.26 -6.34
CA GLU A 7 -15.51 8.10 -5.30
C GLU A 7 -16.40 7.30 -4.34
N LYS A 8 -16.84 6.11 -4.73
CA LYS A 8 -17.64 5.19 -3.88
C LYS A 8 -16.80 4.27 -2.98
N ILE A 9 -15.48 4.36 -3.02
CA ILE A 9 -14.60 3.66 -2.09
C ILE A 9 -14.57 4.46 -0.77
N SER A 10 -15.72 4.45 -0.10
CA SER A 10 -15.89 4.86 1.29
C SER A 10 -15.14 3.86 2.16
N SER A 11 -13.96 4.25 2.66
CA SER A 11 -13.24 3.65 3.80
C SER A 11 -13.69 2.23 4.19
N SER A 12 -13.52 1.25 3.31
CA SER A 12 -13.86 -0.13 3.63
C SER A 12 -12.69 -0.71 4.43
N GLY A 13 -12.58 -0.27 5.68
CA GLY A 13 -11.79 -1.01 6.65
C GLY A 13 -12.38 -2.42 6.73
N GLU A 14 -11.68 -3.39 6.15
CA GLU A 14 -12.11 -4.78 6.20
C GLU A 14 -12.42 -5.18 7.64
N SER A 15 -13.48 -5.97 7.82
CA SER A 15 -13.86 -6.41 9.16
C SER A 15 -12.77 -7.31 9.76
N PRO A 16 -12.63 -7.40 11.09
CA PRO A 16 -11.70 -8.35 11.71
C PRO A 16 -11.89 -9.80 11.23
N GLN A 17 -13.14 -10.18 10.90
CA GLN A 17 -13.45 -11.49 10.32
C GLN A 17 -12.84 -11.66 8.92
N GLU A 18 -12.83 -10.59 8.14
CA GLU A 18 -12.32 -10.59 6.77
C GLU A 18 -10.80 -10.77 6.72
N HIS A 19 -10.06 -10.08 7.60
CA HIS A 19 -8.62 -10.27 7.72
C HIS A 19 -8.25 -11.69 8.20
N THR A 20 -9.02 -12.26 9.11
CA THR A 20 -8.88 -13.68 9.52
C THR A 20 -9.07 -14.60 8.32
N ASN A 21 -10.14 -14.40 7.55
CA ASN A 21 -10.40 -15.20 6.35
C ASN A 21 -9.27 -15.09 5.33
N ILE A 22 -8.71 -13.89 5.10
CA ILE A 22 -7.56 -13.69 4.21
C ILE A 22 -6.38 -14.54 4.66
N TRP A 23 -6.03 -14.44 5.95
CA TRP A 23 -4.88 -15.14 6.49
C TRP A 23 -5.08 -16.66 6.44
N GLU A 24 -6.25 -17.17 6.83
CA GLU A 24 -6.56 -18.60 6.81
C GLU A 24 -6.48 -19.18 5.40
N GLN A 25 -7.07 -18.47 4.42
CA GLN A 25 -6.96 -18.86 3.03
C GLN A 25 -5.50 -18.87 2.58
N HIS A 26 -4.75 -17.80 2.82
CA HIS A 26 -3.34 -17.72 2.46
C HIS A 26 -2.52 -18.86 3.09
N ALA A 27 -2.67 -19.08 4.40
CA ALA A 27 -1.93 -20.10 5.15
C ALA A 27 -2.23 -21.51 4.64
N LEU A 28 -3.50 -21.82 4.34
CA LEU A 28 -3.90 -23.11 3.79
C LEU A 28 -3.22 -23.38 2.44
N HIS A 29 -3.26 -22.42 1.52
CA HIS A 29 -2.63 -22.56 0.20
C HIS A 29 -1.11 -22.75 0.33
N MET A 30 -0.46 -21.97 1.21
CA MET A 30 0.98 -22.06 1.41
C MET A 30 1.39 -23.37 2.07
N GLN A 31 0.62 -23.87 3.04
CA GLN A 31 0.84 -25.17 3.65
C GLN A 31 0.77 -26.29 2.61
N GLN A 32 -0.30 -26.33 1.80
CA GLN A 32 -0.47 -27.33 0.74
C GLN A 32 0.69 -27.31 -0.26
N ARG A 33 1.14 -26.12 -0.66
CA ARG A 33 2.28 -25.95 -1.56
C ARG A 33 3.59 -26.46 -0.94
N TYR A 34 3.89 -26.06 0.29
CA TYR A 34 5.13 -26.48 0.94
C TYR A 34 5.18 -28.00 1.17
N LEU A 35 4.04 -28.61 1.51
CA LEU A 35 3.92 -30.07 1.58
C LEU A 35 4.20 -30.72 0.23
N ALA A 36 3.68 -30.17 -0.88
CA ALA A 36 3.94 -30.68 -2.22
C ALA A 36 5.42 -30.61 -2.64
N THR A 37 6.20 -29.70 -2.05
CA THR A 37 7.66 -29.61 -2.26
C THR A 37 8.48 -30.56 -1.39
N GLY A 38 7.85 -31.34 -0.51
CA GLY A 38 8.54 -32.27 0.40
C GLY A 38 9.24 -31.58 1.57
N LEU A 39 8.87 -30.34 1.90
CA LEU A 39 9.41 -29.67 3.08
C LEU A 39 8.93 -30.35 4.37
N PRO A 40 9.81 -30.53 5.37
CA PRO A 40 9.39 -31.08 6.65
C PRO A 40 8.51 -30.08 7.41
N ASN A 41 7.56 -30.57 8.21
CA ASN A 41 6.55 -29.75 8.91
C ASN A 41 7.14 -28.57 9.70
N PHE A 42 8.26 -28.76 10.43
CA PHE A 42 8.89 -27.68 11.19
C PHE A 42 9.34 -26.50 10.29
N ALA A 43 9.79 -26.79 9.07
CA ALA A 43 10.21 -25.77 8.12
C ALA A 43 9.00 -25.02 7.53
N ILE A 44 7.89 -25.74 7.32
CA ILE A 44 6.59 -25.18 6.90
C ILE A 44 6.07 -24.22 7.96
N GLU A 45 6.01 -24.67 9.22
CA GLU A 45 5.58 -23.86 10.37
C GLU A 45 6.43 -22.60 10.52
N THR A 46 7.75 -22.74 10.42
CA THR A 46 8.67 -21.60 10.50
C THR A 46 8.41 -20.57 9.39
N LYS A 47 8.23 -21.02 8.14
CA LYS A 47 7.92 -20.12 7.01
C LYS A 47 6.58 -19.41 7.20
N LEU A 48 5.54 -20.14 7.61
CA LEU A 48 4.22 -19.57 7.88
C LEU A 48 4.26 -18.57 9.04
N ALA A 49 5.06 -18.82 10.08
CA ALA A 49 5.21 -17.89 11.20
C ALA A 49 5.84 -16.55 10.78
N PHE A 50 6.84 -16.56 9.89
CA PHE A 50 7.42 -15.32 9.34
C PHE A 50 6.40 -14.54 8.51
N GLN A 51 5.64 -15.25 7.65
CA GLN A 51 4.58 -14.66 6.85
C GLN A 51 3.47 -14.07 7.73
N LYS A 52 3.08 -14.78 8.81
CA LYS A 52 2.08 -14.30 9.77
C LYS A 52 2.53 -13.01 10.44
N LYS A 53 3.78 -12.96 10.90
CA LYS A 53 4.34 -11.75 11.50
C LYS A 53 4.29 -10.54 10.56
N ALA A 54 4.59 -10.74 9.28
CA ALA A 54 4.47 -9.68 8.28
C ALA A 54 3.01 -9.27 8.04
N PHE A 55 2.10 -10.25 7.92
CA PHE A 55 0.66 -10.00 7.79
C PHE A 55 0.11 -9.18 8.98
N ASP A 56 0.46 -9.56 10.21
CA ASP A 56 0.04 -8.86 11.43
C ASP A 56 0.61 -7.45 11.50
N THR A 57 1.82 -7.25 10.97
CA THR A 57 2.40 -5.90 10.83
C THR A 57 1.58 -5.05 9.86
N HIS A 58 1.14 -5.60 8.73
CA HIS A 58 0.28 -4.90 7.77
C HIS A 58 -1.09 -4.57 8.39
N LEU A 59 -1.70 -5.53 9.09
CA LEU A 59 -2.96 -5.33 9.80
C LEU A 59 -2.87 -4.22 10.86
N ASN A 60 -1.79 -4.20 11.64
CA ASN A 60 -1.55 -3.14 12.60
C ASN A 60 -1.40 -1.77 11.92
N ARG A 61 -0.76 -1.70 10.76
CA ARG A 61 -0.65 -0.45 9.98
C ARG A 61 -2.01 0.01 9.46
N GLU A 62 -2.86 -0.89 8.97
CA GLU A 62 -4.22 -0.56 8.55
C GLU A 62 -5.06 -0.03 9.74
N SER A 63 -4.88 -0.59 10.94
CA SER A 63 -5.48 -0.03 12.15
C SER A 63 -4.94 1.36 12.49
N GLN A 64 -3.65 1.60 12.31
CA GLN A 64 -3.04 2.92 12.52
C GLN A 64 -3.53 3.94 11.48
N LEU A 65 -3.71 3.53 10.22
CA LEU A 65 -4.28 4.35 9.16
C LEU A 65 -5.71 4.78 9.51
N ARG A 66 -6.53 3.87 10.03
CA ARG A 66 -7.90 4.18 10.49
C ARG A 66 -7.90 5.23 11.60
N LYS A 67 -6.97 5.12 12.55
CA LYS A 67 -6.78 6.16 13.57
C LYS A 67 -6.30 7.48 12.95
N ALA A 68 -5.37 7.44 12.00
CA ALA A 68 -4.92 8.62 11.28
C ALA A 68 -6.06 9.31 10.51
N TYR A 69 -7.03 8.55 10.00
CA TYR A 69 -8.28 9.06 9.41
C TYR A 69 -9.10 9.87 10.41
N GLU A 70 -9.36 9.31 11.59
CA GLU A 70 -10.08 9.98 12.68
C GLU A 70 -9.33 11.23 13.14
N ASP A 71 -8.02 11.13 13.33
CA ASP A 71 -7.16 12.25 13.73
C ASP A 71 -7.20 13.36 12.67
N THR A 72 -7.14 13.02 11.38
CA THR A 72 -7.20 13.97 10.26
C THR A 72 -8.56 14.66 10.16
N ALA A 73 -9.65 13.93 10.33
CA ALA A 73 -11.01 14.47 10.28
C ALA A 73 -11.30 15.49 11.40
N ASN A 74 -10.62 15.33 12.54
CA ASN A 74 -10.74 16.22 13.70
C ASN A 74 -9.78 17.42 13.65
N LEU A 75 -8.93 17.55 12.63
CA LEU A 75 -8.06 18.71 12.48
C LEU A 75 -8.90 19.94 12.10
N PRO A 76 -8.69 21.09 12.78
CA PRO A 76 -9.26 22.36 12.34
C PRO A 76 -8.90 22.65 10.88
N LEU A 77 -9.84 23.22 10.11
CA LEU A 77 -9.61 23.65 8.72
C LEU A 77 -8.40 24.61 8.60
N ASP A 78 -8.11 25.34 9.69
CA ASP A 78 -7.00 26.29 9.81
C ASP A 78 -5.71 25.65 10.38
N CYS A 79 -5.69 24.35 10.70
CA CYS A 79 -4.47 23.60 11.03
C CYS A 79 -3.66 23.30 9.76
N ILE A 80 -3.43 24.36 9.00
CA ILE A 80 -2.41 24.50 7.99
C ILE A 80 -1.12 24.82 8.76
N ARG A 81 -0.13 23.92 8.66
CA ARG A 81 1.28 24.19 8.97
C ARG A 81 1.59 24.68 10.40
N LYS A 82 1.90 23.75 11.30
CA LYS A 82 2.90 23.99 12.35
C LYS A 82 3.90 22.85 12.35
N GLY A 83 5.17 23.23 12.14
CA GLY A 83 6.27 22.33 11.82
C GLY A 83 6.55 21.26 12.87
N VAL A 84 7.53 20.42 12.54
CA VAL A 84 8.08 19.36 13.39
C VAL A 84 8.42 19.93 14.77
N THR A 85 7.51 19.77 15.73
CA THR A 85 7.85 19.94 17.14
C THR A 85 8.66 18.72 17.56
N SER A 86 9.67 18.92 18.40
CA SER A 86 10.62 17.93 18.93
C SER A 86 10.02 16.79 19.75
N THR A 87 8.69 16.69 19.79
CA THR A 87 7.92 15.59 20.37
C THR A 87 7.44 14.68 19.24
N TRP A 88 7.53 13.37 19.45
CA TRP A 88 7.39 12.29 18.47
C TRP A 88 5.99 12.12 17.83
N ASN A 89 5.24 13.20 17.62
CA ASN A 89 3.98 13.23 16.88
C ASN A 89 4.23 13.81 15.49
N THR A 90 4.74 12.96 14.59
CA THR A 90 5.16 13.34 13.24
C THR A 90 3.96 13.61 12.32
N VAL A 91 3.40 14.82 12.37
CA VAL A 91 2.58 15.32 11.27
C VAL A 91 3.55 15.75 10.16
N LEU A 92 3.46 15.16 8.97
CA LEU A 92 4.26 15.58 7.82
C LEU A 92 3.81 16.98 7.39
N VAL A 93 4.51 17.99 7.92
CA VAL A 93 4.22 19.40 7.71
C VAL A 93 5.34 20.02 6.89
N THR A 94 5.19 20.09 5.57
CA THR A 94 6.06 20.95 4.76
C THR A 94 5.40 21.35 3.43
N THR A 95 5.63 22.61 3.01
CA THR A 95 5.61 23.05 1.60
C THR A 95 6.77 22.50 0.77
N GLN A 96 7.58 21.68 1.41
CA GLN A 96 8.79 21.06 0.93
C GLN A 96 8.76 19.68 1.53
N PHE A 97 7.95 18.75 0.98
CA PHE A 97 8.39 17.35 1.03
C PHE A 97 9.88 17.45 0.74
N SER A 98 10.75 16.98 1.64
CA SER A 98 12.19 16.92 1.34
C SER A 98 12.28 16.46 -0.10
N GLU A 99 13.12 17.09 -0.94
CA GLU A 99 13.03 17.04 -2.41
C GLU A 99 12.81 15.61 -2.95
N HIS A 100 13.11 14.60 -2.14
CA HIS A 100 12.59 13.25 -2.23
C HIS A 100 12.02 12.75 -0.87
N SER A 101 10.77 12.27 -0.83
CA SER A 101 10.12 11.64 0.35
C SER A 101 9.64 10.22 0.03
N MET A 102 9.66 9.32 1.01
CA MET A 102 9.35 7.90 0.81
C MET A 102 8.37 7.33 1.85
N TRP A 103 7.52 6.41 1.41
CA TRP A 103 6.61 5.61 2.22
C TRP A 103 6.73 4.13 1.86
N GLU A 104 6.61 3.26 2.86
CA GLU A 104 6.38 1.83 2.62
C GLU A 104 4.88 1.56 2.52
N LEU A 105 4.45 0.97 1.41
CA LEU A 105 3.07 0.61 1.11
C LEU A 105 2.81 -0.85 1.47
N SER A 106 1.70 -1.11 2.15
CA SER A 106 1.28 -2.45 2.53
C SER A 106 -0.24 -2.57 2.51
N SER A 107 -0.73 -3.79 2.26
CA SER A 107 -2.15 -4.13 2.39
C SER A 107 -2.29 -5.60 2.74
N THR A 108 -3.21 -5.92 3.64
CA THR A 108 -3.63 -7.30 3.94
C THR A 108 -4.40 -7.90 2.77
N GLN A 109 -5.14 -7.09 2.00
CA GLN A 109 -5.91 -7.54 0.82
C GLN A 109 -5.02 -8.18 -0.24
N LEU A 110 -3.81 -7.64 -0.43
CA LEU A 110 -2.86 -8.18 -1.40
C LEU A 110 -2.53 -9.65 -1.14
N TRP A 111 -2.55 -10.11 0.11
CA TRP A 111 -2.25 -11.51 0.43
C TRP A 111 -3.23 -12.52 -0.20
N ARG A 112 -4.44 -12.08 -0.62
CA ARG A 112 -5.42 -12.88 -1.36
C ARG A 112 -4.95 -13.23 -2.78
N TYR A 113 -4.43 -12.25 -3.51
CA TYR A 113 -4.29 -12.29 -4.97
C TYR A 113 -3.04 -12.98 -5.48
N PHE A 114 -2.20 -13.32 -4.54
CA PHE A 114 -0.79 -13.49 -4.77
C PHE A 114 -0.52 -15.03 -4.63
N SER A 115 -1.59 -15.81 -4.38
CA SER A 115 -1.63 -17.27 -4.35
C SER A 115 -0.96 -17.93 -5.58
N GLY A 116 0.10 -18.71 -5.32
CA GLY A 116 0.72 -19.61 -6.30
C GLY A 116 2.04 -19.13 -6.93
N GLY A 117 2.57 -17.99 -6.50
CA GLY A 117 3.85 -17.53 -7.02
C GLY A 117 5.11 -18.27 -6.56
N ILE A 118 6.17 -18.23 -7.37
CA ILE A 118 7.50 -18.79 -7.11
C ILE A 118 8.25 -17.98 -6.04
N SER A 119 8.10 -16.64 -6.03
CA SER A 119 8.78 -15.74 -5.07
C SER A 119 8.46 -16.03 -3.60
N TRP A 120 7.40 -16.80 -3.36
CA TRP A 120 6.78 -17.12 -2.07
C TRP A 120 7.54 -18.16 -1.27
N ASN A 121 8.33 -18.98 -1.96
CA ASN A 121 9.17 -19.96 -1.30
C ASN A 121 10.28 -19.30 -0.46
N LEU A 122 10.51 -18.00 -0.64
CA LEU A 122 11.42 -17.18 0.14
C LEU A 122 10.76 -16.75 1.46
N PRO A 123 11.29 -17.16 2.64
CA PRO A 123 10.73 -16.78 3.95
C PRO A 123 10.56 -15.27 4.18
N GLN A 124 11.38 -14.47 3.51
CA GLN A 124 11.40 -13.01 3.61
C GLN A 124 10.44 -12.31 2.64
N TRP A 125 9.73 -13.05 1.78
CA TRP A 125 8.81 -12.45 0.82
C TRP A 125 7.56 -11.92 1.54
N VAL A 126 7.18 -10.69 1.19
CA VAL A 126 6.03 -9.96 1.75
C VAL A 126 5.44 -9.09 0.63
N PRO A 127 4.10 -9.06 0.44
CA PRO A 127 3.47 -8.20 -0.55
C PRO A 127 3.47 -6.75 -0.06
N ARG A 128 4.46 -5.98 -0.50
CA ARG A 128 4.65 -4.56 -0.17
C ARG A 128 5.10 -3.78 -1.40
N GLY A 129 4.99 -2.46 -1.31
CA GLY A 129 5.55 -1.55 -2.29
C GLY A 129 6.21 -0.35 -1.65
N ILE A 130 6.78 0.51 -2.48
CA ILE A 130 7.34 1.79 -2.08
C ILE A 130 6.62 2.88 -2.85
N LEU A 131 6.24 3.94 -2.15
CA LEU A 131 5.84 5.21 -2.74
C LEU A 131 7.00 6.19 -2.56
N ARG A 132 7.41 6.84 -3.63
CA ARG A 132 8.34 7.97 -3.59
C ARG A 132 7.70 9.18 -4.23
N ILE A 133 7.85 10.33 -3.59
CA ILE A 133 7.45 11.63 -4.14
C ILE A 133 8.71 12.45 -4.34
N GLU A 134 8.95 12.87 -5.58
CA GLU A 134 10.01 13.83 -5.92
C GLU A 134 9.37 15.18 -6.20
N THR A 135 9.83 16.25 -5.56
CA THR A 135 9.28 17.59 -5.75
C THR A 135 10.35 18.55 -6.22
N MET A 136 10.13 19.16 -7.39
CA MET A 136 10.99 20.18 -7.96
C MET A 136 10.22 21.51 -8.04
N SER A 137 10.63 22.48 -7.22
CA SER A 137 9.99 23.80 -7.07
C SER A 137 8.51 23.74 -6.64
N SER A 138 7.59 23.53 -7.57
CA SER A 138 6.13 23.48 -7.35
C SER A 138 5.46 22.29 -8.06
N SER A 139 6.27 21.39 -8.62
CA SER A 139 5.80 20.26 -9.40
C SER A 139 6.36 18.97 -8.83
N SER A 140 5.48 18.01 -8.59
CA SER A 140 5.87 16.73 -8.03
C SER A 140 5.69 15.60 -9.03
N ARG A 141 6.52 14.57 -8.92
CA ARG A 141 6.34 13.29 -9.59
C ARG A 141 6.19 12.21 -8.52
N ILE A 142 5.17 11.38 -8.69
CA ILE A 142 4.90 10.26 -7.81
C ILE A 142 5.41 8.99 -8.48
N PHE A 143 6.14 8.17 -7.73
CA PHE A 143 6.65 6.88 -8.15
C PHE A 143 6.09 5.80 -7.24
N PHE A 144 5.71 4.68 -7.84
CA PHE A 144 5.36 3.46 -7.13
C PHE A 144 6.29 2.34 -7.57
N ASP A 145 6.83 1.60 -6.63
CA ASP A 145 7.60 0.39 -6.87
C ASP A 145 6.91 -0.79 -6.17
N PHE A 146 6.38 -1.72 -6.95
CA PHE A 146 5.83 -2.99 -6.50
C PHE A 146 6.70 -4.15 -7.02
N GLY A 147 7.98 -4.14 -6.65
CA GLY A 147 8.93 -5.20 -6.97
C GLY A 147 9.41 -5.11 -8.42
N ALA A 148 8.68 -5.73 -9.34
CA ALA A 148 9.01 -5.73 -10.78
C ALA A 148 8.10 -4.82 -11.61
N ARG A 149 7.32 -3.97 -10.93
CA ARG A 149 6.38 -3.04 -11.54
C ARG A 149 6.65 -1.66 -10.98
N ILE A 150 7.20 -0.81 -11.83
CA ILE A 150 7.46 0.58 -11.50
C ILE A 150 6.46 1.43 -12.24
N PHE A 151 5.82 2.34 -11.51
CA PHE A 151 4.87 3.30 -12.07
C PHE A 151 5.37 4.71 -11.79
N SER A 152 5.15 5.63 -12.72
CA SER A 152 5.34 7.04 -12.45
C SER A 152 4.26 7.91 -13.05
N THR A 153 3.96 9.01 -12.38
CA THR A 153 3.06 10.04 -12.90
C THR A 153 3.80 10.98 -13.84
N ARG A 154 3.02 11.75 -14.61
CA ARG A 154 3.52 13.06 -15.07
C ARG A 154 3.70 13.99 -13.87
N HIS A 155 4.21 15.18 -14.15
CA HIS A 155 4.22 16.27 -13.17
C HIS A 155 2.80 16.58 -12.69
N VAL A 156 2.59 16.50 -11.37
CA VAL A 156 1.31 16.74 -10.69
C VAL A 156 1.46 17.80 -9.59
N SER A 157 0.38 18.50 -9.30
CA SER A 157 0.26 19.37 -8.14
C SER A 157 -0.30 18.56 -6.98
N LEU A 158 0.51 18.37 -5.93
CA LEU A 158 0.06 17.68 -4.73
C LEU A 158 -0.75 18.62 -3.83
N PRO A 159 -1.73 18.08 -3.08
CA PRO A 159 -2.39 18.84 -2.03
C PRO A 159 -1.36 19.32 -1.00
N SER A 160 -1.47 20.58 -0.58
CA SER A 160 -0.54 21.18 0.38
C SER A 160 -0.88 20.86 1.86
N THR A 161 -1.94 20.10 2.08
CA THR A 161 -2.50 19.80 3.41
C THR A 161 -2.92 18.33 3.48
N CYS A 162 -2.88 17.78 4.69
CA CYS A 162 -3.54 16.50 4.95
C CYS A 162 -5.04 16.64 4.73
N SER A 163 -5.67 15.61 4.17
CA SER A 163 -7.09 15.54 3.92
C SER A 163 -7.51 14.08 3.86
N THR A 164 -8.69 13.78 4.38
CA THR A 164 -9.36 12.49 4.18
C THR A 164 -9.87 12.30 2.76
N HIS A 165 -9.87 13.36 1.94
CA HIS A 165 -10.26 13.30 0.54
C HIS A 165 -9.10 12.81 -0.33
N SER A 166 -9.37 11.78 -1.12
CA SER A 166 -8.43 11.29 -2.12
C SER A 166 -8.31 12.30 -3.28
N PHE A 167 -7.07 12.59 -3.67
CA PHE A 167 -6.73 13.18 -4.95
C PHE A 167 -6.51 12.06 -5.97
N PHE A 168 -7.16 12.15 -7.13
CA PHE A 168 -7.05 11.15 -8.19
C PHE A 168 -6.15 11.63 -9.32
N THR A 169 -5.28 10.74 -9.81
CA THR A 169 -4.40 11.01 -10.95
C THR A 169 -4.00 9.73 -11.67
N HIS A 170 -3.14 9.85 -12.68
CA HIS A 170 -2.71 8.78 -13.56
C HIS A 170 -1.21 8.49 -13.41
N ALA A 171 -0.86 7.21 -13.34
CA ALA A 171 0.52 6.75 -13.44
C ALA A 171 0.68 5.78 -14.60
N LYS A 172 1.86 5.78 -15.22
CA LYS A 172 2.22 4.86 -16.29
C LYS A 172 3.17 3.79 -15.75
N CYS A 173 2.85 2.53 -16.01
CA CYS A 173 3.75 1.40 -15.79
C CYS A 173 4.91 1.44 -16.79
N HIS A 174 6.14 1.37 -16.32
CA HIS A 174 7.33 1.41 -17.17
C HIS A 174 7.56 0.09 -17.92
N GLU A 175 7.13 -1.03 -17.37
CA GLU A 175 7.34 -2.36 -17.95
C GLU A 175 6.28 -2.73 -18.98
N THR A 176 5.01 -2.40 -18.73
CA THR A 176 3.89 -2.79 -19.61
C THR A 176 3.37 -1.62 -20.46
N GLY A 177 3.70 -0.38 -20.10
CA GLY A 177 3.13 0.82 -20.72
C GLY A 177 1.68 1.12 -20.31
N ALA A 178 1.07 0.32 -19.43
CA ALA A 178 -0.29 0.52 -18.95
C ALA A 178 -0.44 1.87 -18.22
N ASP A 179 -1.56 2.55 -18.45
CA ASP A 179 -1.95 3.79 -17.75
C ASP A 179 -3.01 3.44 -16.72
N VAL A 180 -2.77 3.81 -15.47
CA VAL A 180 -3.59 3.43 -14.32
C VAL A 180 -4.04 4.67 -13.57
N THR A 181 -5.34 4.74 -13.29
CA THR A 181 -5.90 5.75 -12.39
C THR A 181 -5.77 5.26 -10.96
N PHE A 182 -5.25 6.10 -10.07
CA PHE A 182 -5.16 5.81 -8.64
C PHE A 182 -5.61 7.02 -7.82
N GLY A 183 -6.08 6.74 -6.60
CA GLY A 183 -6.38 7.75 -5.59
C GLY A 183 -5.30 7.79 -4.53
N ILE A 184 -4.96 8.97 -4.03
CA ILE A 184 -4.06 9.14 -2.89
C ILE A 184 -4.62 10.17 -1.91
N ALA A 185 -4.68 9.81 -0.63
CA ALA A 185 -5.01 10.71 0.46
C ALA A 185 -3.81 10.83 1.42
N PHE A 186 -3.50 12.05 1.84
CA PHE A 186 -2.44 12.32 2.81
C PHE A 186 -3.07 12.56 4.17
N LEU A 187 -2.65 11.78 5.16
CA LEU A 187 -3.24 11.77 6.49
C LEU A 187 -2.24 12.23 7.54
N ALA A 188 -2.77 12.61 8.70
CA ALA A 188 -1.99 12.92 9.89
C ALA A 188 -1.04 11.77 10.27
N GLY A 189 0.02 12.08 11.02
CA GLY A 189 0.98 11.07 11.48
C GLY A 189 1.90 10.53 10.38
N GLY A 190 1.91 11.15 9.20
CA GLY A 190 2.74 10.72 8.07
C GLY A 190 2.21 9.50 7.33
N PHE A 191 0.91 9.23 7.48
CA PHE A 191 0.24 8.17 6.74
C PHE A 191 -0.23 8.65 5.38
N VAL A 192 -0.28 7.73 4.42
CA VAL A 192 -1.01 7.92 3.18
C VAL A 192 -1.92 6.72 2.95
N GLU A 193 -3.08 6.96 2.36
CA GLU A 193 -3.89 5.91 1.78
C GLU A 193 -3.76 5.99 0.26
N VAL A 194 -3.52 4.86 -0.39
CA VAL A 194 -3.45 4.78 -1.85
C VAL A 194 -4.45 3.75 -2.35
N HIS A 195 -5.38 4.17 -3.19
CA HIS A 195 -6.31 3.30 -3.90
C HIS A 195 -5.75 2.99 -5.27
N PHE A 196 -5.38 1.74 -5.51
CA PHE A 196 -4.67 1.31 -6.71
C PHE A 196 -5.28 0.03 -7.29
N PRO A 197 -5.35 -0.14 -8.63
CA PRO A 197 -5.87 -1.39 -9.20
C PRO A 197 -4.95 -2.58 -8.84
N ALA A 198 -5.52 -3.67 -8.34
CA ALA A 198 -4.76 -4.83 -7.88
C ALA A 198 -4.05 -5.55 -9.05
N GLU A 199 -4.70 -5.63 -10.20
CA GLU A 199 -4.22 -6.37 -11.38
C GLU A 199 -2.86 -5.88 -11.90
N VAL A 200 -2.58 -4.58 -11.74
CA VAL A 200 -1.33 -3.99 -12.21
C VAL A 200 -0.20 -4.14 -11.20
N ILE A 201 -0.52 -4.27 -9.91
CA ILE A 201 0.43 -4.54 -8.82
C ILE A 201 0.86 -6.00 -8.85
N VAL A 202 -0.11 -6.90 -9.01
CA VAL A 202 0.12 -8.34 -8.95
C VAL A 202 0.71 -8.80 -10.27
N LYS A 203 2.03 -8.97 -10.31
CA LYS A 203 2.67 -9.71 -11.39
C LYS A 203 2.31 -11.20 -11.23
N PRO A 204 1.78 -11.86 -12.28
CA PRO A 204 1.89 -13.30 -12.33
C PRO A 204 3.35 -13.68 -12.52
N ASP A 205 3.99 -14.18 -11.46
CA ASP A 205 4.89 -15.30 -11.69
C ASP A 205 4.02 -16.51 -12.07
N SER A 206 4.64 -17.52 -12.68
CA SER A 206 3.96 -18.57 -13.45
C SER A 206 2.90 -19.41 -12.71
N GLY A 207 2.60 -19.08 -11.45
CA GLY A 207 1.53 -19.71 -10.67
C GLY A 207 0.57 -18.75 -9.96
N CYS A 208 0.62 -17.42 -10.11
CA CYS A 208 -0.46 -16.56 -9.58
C CYS A 208 -1.77 -16.75 -10.35
N ASN A 209 -2.89 -16.92 -9.65
CA ASN A 209 -4.21 -16.91 -10.26
C ASN A 209 -4.69 -15.46 -10.48
N VAL A 210 -4.82 -15.04 -11.74
CA VAL A 210 -5.15 -13.65 -12.14
C VAL A 210 -6.63 -13.47 -12.51
N ASP A 211 -7.37 -14.57 -12.69
CA ASP A 211 -8.72 -14.55 -13.27
C ASP A 211 -9.75 -13.79 -12.41
N THR A 212 -9.48 -13.60 -11.12
CA THR A 212 -10.35 -12.89 -10.16
C THR A 212 -9.97 -11.43 -9.89
N ILE A 213 -8.93 -10.88 -10.55
CA ILE A 213 -8.33 -9.57 -10.19
C ILE A 213 -8.86 -8.40 -11.05
N VAL A 214 -9.54 -8.69 -12.17
CA VAL A 214 -9.78 -7.76 -13.30
C VAL A 214 -10.54 -6.46 -12.95
N GLU A 215 -11.14 -6.34 -11.77
CA GLU A 215 -11.88 -5.11 -11.38
C GLU A 215 -11.61 -4.65 -9.94
N THR A 216 -10.63 -5.24 -9.25
CA THR A 216 -10.43 -4.96 -7.83
C THR A 216 -9.48 -3.78 -7.61
N VAL A 217 -9.96 -2.75 -6.90
CA VAL A 217 -9.12 -1.69 -6.34
C VAL A 217 -8.72 -2.08 -4.93
N VAL A 218 -7.42 -2.05 -4.63
CA VAL A 218 -6.89 -2.31 -3.28
C VAL A 218 -6.59 -1.00 -2.57
N GLY A 219 -6.96 -0.94 -1.29
CA GLY A 219 -6.51 0.09 -0.36
C GLY A 219 -5.14 -0.27 0.20
N LEU A 220 -4.14 0.56 -0.08
CA LEU A 220 -2.78 0.42 0.42
C LEU A 220 -2.56 1.43 1.54
N THR A 221 -2.10 0.95 2.68
CA THR A 221 -1.59 1.78 3.75
C THR A 221 -0.14 2.13 3.49
N GLY A 222 0.17 3.43 3.38
CA GLY A 222 1.53 3.93 3.32
C GLY A 222 1.98 4.56 4.64
N LEU A 223 3.12 4.10 5.15
CA LEU A 223 3.76 4.67 6.33
C LEU A 223 5.04 5.41 5.92
N TYR A 224 5.20 6.66 6.34
CA TYR A 224 6.39 7.45 6.04
C TYR A 224 7.66 6.79 6.61
N VAL A 225 8.67 6.62 5.77
CA VAL A 225 9.95 6.01 6.15
C VAL A 225 11.13 6.99 6.13
N GLY A 226 10.94 8.20 5.61
CA GLY A 226 11.97 9.24 5.62
C GLY A 226 12.22 9.91 4.28
N PRO A 227 13.17 10.87 4.25
CA PRO A 227 13.67 11.46 3.01
C PRO A 227 14.53 10.46 2.23
N VAL A 228 14.63 10.64 0.90
CA VAL A 228 15.65 9.94 0.09
C VAL A 228 16.90 10.80 0.06
N ALA A 229 18.03 10.21 0.45
CA ALA A 229 19.35 10.85 0.41
C ALA A 229 19.90 10.95 -1.02
#